data_AF-A0A7X8BT10-F1
#
_entry.id   AF-A0A7X8BT10-F1
#
_cell.length_a   1.000
_cell.length_b   1.000
_cell.length_c   1.000
_cell.angle_alpha   90.00
_cell.angle_beta   90.00
_cell.angle_gamma   90.00
#
_symmetry.space_group_name_H-M   'P 1'
#
loop_
_entity.id
_entity.type
_entity.pdbx_description
1 polymer ?
#
loop_
_entity_poly.entity_id
_entity_poly.type
_entity_poly.pdbx_seq_one_letter_code
_entity_poly.pdbx_strand_id
1 'polypeptide(L)'
;MRRLPTFFYSFLLVSLLLNSCVYLKKAPELPHATWQDKEVYQIPLQIPFSGYSHIRKLNPHKLFFDADSLYLSMMDTCIPFYYNIFDGKISSNNDKLVQFIDKWMHTRYRRSGSSLSGTDCSGFVNSLYREVYGKKLSRSSYTMIHDVNIIPKSELQEGDLVFFKIRKGRISHVGFYLSKGYFIHAARRGGVIISSLDEPYYKRTFYAAGRVKF
;
A
#
# COMPACT_ATOMS: atom_id res chain seq x y z
N MET A 1 10.18 37.18 26.35
CA MET A 1 9.90 35.81 25.89
C MET A 1 8.69 35.83 24.97
N ARG A 2 8.88 35.72 23.65
CA ARG A 2 7.76 35.60 22.68
C ARG A 2 7.54 34.11 22.43
N ARG A 3 6.39 33.58 22.84
CA ARG A 3 5.99 32.20 22.54
C ARG A 3 5.89 32.09 21.01
N LEU A 4 6.65 31.18 20.41
CA LEU A 4 6.46 30.81 19.01
C LEU A 4 5.06 30.19 18.88
N PRO A 5 4.28 30.54 17.85
CA PRO A 5 2.91 30.07 17.72
C PRO A 5 2.90 28.54 17.55
N THR A 6 1.94 27.89 18.22
CA THR A 6 1.68 26.44 18.22
C THR A 6 1.63 25.81 16.83
N PHE A 7 1.35 26.61 15.79
CA PHE A 7 1.43 26.25 14.38
C PHE A 7 2.81 25.72 13.93
N PHE A 8 3.91 26.26 14.45
CA PHE A 8 5.27 25.83 14.03
C PHE A 8 5.64 24.44 14.57
N TYR A 9 5.14 24.06 15.74
CA TYR A 9 5.39 22.73 16.32
C TYR A 9 4.65 21.62 15.57
N SER A 10 3.42 21.89 15.15
CA SER A 10 2.62 20.95 14.35
C SER A 10 3.28 20.68 12.98
N PHE A 11 3.78 21.72 12.32
CA PHE A 11 4.41 21.58 11.00
C PHE A 11 5.74 20.81 11.05
N LEU A 12 6.55 21.03 12.11
CA LEU A 12 7.81 20.34 12.31
C LEU A 12 7.61 18.84 12.64
N LEU A 13 6.60 18.51 13.46
CA LEU A 13 6.24 17.11 13.77
C LEU A 13 5.70 16.38 12.54
N VAL A 14 4.83 17.01 11.76
CA VAL A 14 4.29 16.43 10.53
C VAL A 14 5.41 16.20 9.49
N SER A 15 6.35 17.14 9.36
CA SER A 15 7.51 16.97 8.46
C SER A 15 8.48 15.87 8.92
N LEU A 16 8.69 15.71 10.22
CA LEU A 16 9.50 14.64 10.80
C LEU A 16 8.84 13.25 10.64
N LEU A 17 7.51 13.18 10.80
CA LEU A 17 6.73 11.94 10.64
C LEU A 17 6.60 11.52 9.17
N LEU A 18 6.46 12.47 8.24
CA LEU A 18 6.45 12.19 6.80
C LEU A 18 7.83 11.71 6.31
N ASN A 19 8.91 12.28 6.82
CA ASN A 19 10.26 11.87 6.46
C ASN A 19 10.67 10.51 7.05
N SER A 20 10.19 10.15 8.25
CA SER A 20 10.47 8.84 8.85
C SER A 20 9.74 7.70 8.14
N CYS A 21 8.51 7.93 7.66
CA CYS A 21 7.75 6.93 6.91
C CYS A 21 8.39 6.60 5.53
N VAL A 22 8.97 7.60 4.86
CA VAL A 22 9.70 7.43 3.59
C VAL A 22 11.03 6.70 3.81
N TYR A 23 11.72 6.97 4.92
CA TYR A 23 13.02 6.36 5.21
C TYR A 23 12.93 4.86 5.51
N LEU A 24 11.85 4.39 6.14
CA LEU A 24 11.68 2.97 6.49
C LEU A 24 11.46 2.06 5.27
N LYS A 25 10.83 2.55 4.19
CA LYS A 25 10.66 1.78 2.94
C LYS A 25 11.96 1.58 2.15
N LYS A 26 13.04 2.31 2.48
CA LYS A 26 14.32 2.26 1.77
C LYS A 26 15.38 1.41 2.48
N ALA A 27 15.08 0.87 3.66
CA ALA A 27 15.99 -0.03 4.36
C ALA A 27 16.03 -1.41 3.65
N PRO A 28 17.23 -1.95 3.35
CA PRO A 28 17.34 -3.32 2.84
C PRO A 28 16.83 -4.31 3.89
N GLU A 29 16.12 -5.36 3.44
CA GLU A 29 15.57 -6.42 4.32
C GLU A 29 16.67 -6.96 5.25
N LEU A 30 16.50 -6.77 6.57
CA LEU A 30 17.38 -7.37 7.57
C LEU A 30 17.00 -8.86 7.75
N PRO A 31 18.00 -9.76 7.80
CA PRO A 31 17.73 -11.19 7.95
C PRO A 31 17.25 -11.50 9.36
N HIS A 32 16.28 -12.43 9.44
CA HIS A 32 15.73 -13.10 10.62
C HIS A 32 16.43 -12.79 11.96
N ALA A 33 15.89 -11.84 12.74
CA ALA A 33 16.29 -11.61 14.13
C ALA A 33 15.22 -12.19 15.06
N THR A 34 15.60 -13.16 15.89
CA THR A 34 14.79 -13.70 17.00
C THR A 34 14.81 -12.74 18.18
N TRP A 35 13.72 -12.72 18.96
CA TRP A 35 13.34 -11.72 19.97
C TRP A 35 14.25 -11.56 21.22
N GLN A 36 15.51 -12.00 21.19
CA GLN A 36 16.35 -12.04 22.40
C GLN A 36 17.61 -11.17 22.40
N ASP A 37 17.99 -10.54 21.27
CA ASP A 37 19.19 -9.71 21.24
C ASP A 37 18.84 -8.24 20.95
N LYS A 38 18.52 -7.49 22.01
CA LYS A 38 18.36 -6.02 21.95
C LYS A 38 19.73 -5.35 21.92
N GLU A 39 20.34 -5.27 20.74
CA GLU A 39 21.30 -4.19 20.48
C GLU A 39 20.56 -2.96 19.99
N VAL A 40 20.77 -1.84 20.70
CA VAL A 40 20.19 -0.54 20.43
C VAL A 40 20.83 0.01 19.14
N TYR A 41 20.11 -0.03 18.02
CA TYR A 41 20.56 0.60 16.79
C TYR A 41 20.45 2.13 16.92
N GLN A 42 21.59 2.79 17.15
CA GLN A 42 21.70 4.24 17.03
C GLN A 42 21.78 4.60 15.54
N ILE A 43 20.70 5.11 14.97
CA ILE A 43 20.72 5.67 13.61
C ILE A 43 21.15 7.14 13.73
N PRO A 44 22.30 7.56 13.17
CA PRO A 44 22.69 8.96 13.19
C PRO A 44 21.80 9.76 12.24
N LEU A 45 20.88 10.55 12.80
CA LEU A 45 20.16 11.58 12.08
C LEU A 45 21.13 12.73 11.72
N GLN A 46 21.71 12.70 10.52
CA GLN A 46 22.39 13.88 9.98
C GLN A 46 21.35 14.86 9.43
N ILE A 47 20.92 15.78 10.29
CA ILE A 47 20.10 16.93 9.91
C ILE A 47 21.05 18.00 9.36
N PRO A 48 20.82 18.62 8.18
CA PRO A 48 21.66 19.70 7.68
C PRO A 48 21.53 20.90 8.63
N PHE A 49 22.58 21.15 9.41
CA PHE A 49 22.67 22.24 10.37
C PHE A 49 22.92 23.58 9.65
N SER A 50 21.89 24.39 9.54
CA SER A 50 22.04 25.84 9.42
C SER A 50 20.79 26.51 9.99
N GLY A 51 20.79 26.81 11.29
CA GLY A 51 19.83 27.78 11.84
C GLY A 51 19.34 27.60 13.29
N TYR A 52 19.69 26.55 14.03
CA TYR A 52 19.03 26.27 15.33
C TYR A 52 20.01 26.13 16.50
N SER A 53 20.36 27.24 17.14
CA SER A 53 21.22 27.30 18.34
C SER A 53 20.50 26.97 19.66
N HIS A 54 19.19 26.69 19.65
CA HIS A 54 18.38 26.53 20.86
C HIS A 54 18.05 25.08 21.27
N ILE A 55 18.49 24.05 20.52
CA ILE A 55 18.17 22.64 20.80
C ILE A 55 19.22 21.97 21.72
N ARG A 56 19.75 22.69 22.72
CA ARG A 56 20.72 22.15 23.70
C ARG A 56 20.10 21.59 24.99
N LYS A 57 18.76 21.54 25.10
CA LYS A 57 18.06 21.20 26.36
C LYS A 57 17.05 20.05 26.25
N LEU A 58 17.35 18.99 25.50
CA LEU A 58 16.59 17.75 25.60
C LEU A 58 17.47 16.67 26.23
N ASN A 59 17.03 16.15 27.38
CA ASN A 59 17.72 15.12 28.15
C ASN A 59 17.43 13.75 27.47
N PRO A 60 18.44 13.06 26.92
CA PRO A 60 18.22 11.91 26.04
C PRO A 60 17.70 10.65 26.75
N HIS A 61 17.65 10.63 28.07
CA HIS A 61 17.29 9.44 28.86
C HIS A 61 15.80 9.27 29.18
N LYS A 62 14.89 10.09 28.61
CA LYS A 62 13.48 10.12 29.04
C LYS A 62 12.44 10.05 27.92
N LEU A 63 12.77 9.44 26.79
CA LEU A 63 11.81 9.11 25.74
C LEU A 63 11.72 7.59 25.60
N PHE A 64 11.04 6.97 26.56
CA PHE A 64 10.52 5.61 26.40
C PHE A 64 9.13 5.75 25.76
N PHE A 65 9.02 5.38 24.48
CA PHE A 65 7.72 5.12 23.87
C PHE A 65 7.50 3.62 23.88
N ASP A 66 6.34 3.22 24.38
CA ASP A 66 5.89 1.83 24.32
C ASP A 66 5.80 1.40 22.86
N ALA A 67 6.40 0.27 22.48
CA ALA A 67 6.47 -0.18 21.09
C ALA A 67 5.07 -0.35 20.47
N ASP A 68 4.08 -0.73 21.29
CA ASP A 68 2.68 -0.85 20.89
C ASP A 68 2.03 0.51 20.62
N SER A 69 2.37 1.55 21.40
CA SER A 69 1.89 2.92 21.18
C SER A 69 2.56 3.58 19.97
N LEU A 70 3.83 3.25 19.70
CA LEU A 70 4.52 3.71 18.50
C LEU A 70 3.96 3.02 17.26
N TYR A 71 3.66 1.72 17.33
CA TYR A 71 3.04 0.97 16.23
C TYR A 71 1.62 1.46 15.95
N LEU A 72 0.80 1.68 16.99
CA LEU A 72 -0.55 2.23 16.83
C LEU A 72 -0.53 3.66 16.28
N SER A 73 0.34 4.54 16.80
CA SER A 73 0.48 5.91 16.25
C SER A 73 1.08 5.94 14.84
N MET A 74 1.95 4.99 14.49
CA MET A 74 2.44 4.77 13.12
C MET A 74 1.34 4.24 12.20
N MET A 75 0.46 3.35 12.67
CA MET A 75 -0.69 2.90 11.89
C MET A 75 -1.73 4.01 11.73
N ASP A 76 -1.99 4.80 12.78
CA ASP A 76 -2.88 5.97 12.75
C ASP A 76 -2.34 7.12 11.89
N THR A 77 -1.03 7.16 11.59
CA THR A 77 -0.41 8.13 10.67
C THR A 77 -0.17 7.56 9.26
N CYS A 78 -0.01 6.24 9.12
CA CYS A 78 0.06 5.54 7.84
C CYS A 78 -1.31 5.42 7.15
N ILE A 79 -2.42 5.32 7.90
CA ILE A 79 -3.78 5.38 7.33
C ILE A 79 -4.01 6.74 6.61
N PRO A 80 -3.66 7.90 7.19
CA PRO A 80 -3.58 9.18 6.49
C PRO A 80 -2.59 9.18 5.32
N PHE A 81 -1.44 8.50 5.43
CA PHE A 81 -0.49 8.43 4.31
C PHE A 81 -1.12 7.75 3.09
N TYR A 82 -1.88 6.66 3.27
CA TYR A 82 -2.60 6.00 2.17
C TYR A 82 -3.68 6.90 1.54
N TYR A 83 -4.40 7.70 2.35
CA TYR A 83 -5.30 8.76 1.87
C TYR A 83 -4.56 9.87 1.09
N ASN A 84 -3.33 10.19 1.49
CA ASN A 84 -2.50 11.24 0.89
C ASN A 84 -1.74 10.79 -0.37
N ILE A 85 -1.55 9.49 -0.63
CA ILE A 85 -0.89 9.01 -1.87
C ILE A 85 -1.71 9.43 -3.12
N PHE A 86 -3.03 9.61 -2.99
CA PHE A 86 -3.91 9.98 -4.10
C PHE A 86 -4.80 11.20 -3.83
N ASP A 87 -4.37 12.12 -2.96
CA ASP A 87 -5.07 13.42 -2.79
C ASP A 87 -6.56 13.23 -2.36
N GLY A 88 -6.84 12.20 -1.54
CA GLY A 88 -8.22 11.86 -1.12
C GLY A 88 -9.10 11.19 -2.18
N LYS A 89 -8.53 10.76 -3.31
CA LYS A 89 -9.32 10.13 -4.40
C LYS A 89 -9.77 8.70 -4.08
N ILE A 90 -8.94 7.93 -3.38
CA ILE A 90 -9.23 6.53 -3.02
C ILE A 90 -9.50 6.46 -1.53
N SER A 91 -10.71 6.07 -1.15
CA SER A 91 -11.14 5.88 0.24
C SER A 91 -11.71 4.48 0.40
N SER A 92 -11.12 3.68 1.29
CA SER A 92 -11.68 2.40 1.74
C SER A 92 -11.94 2.48 3.24
N ASN A 93 -13.07 1.95 3.68
CA ASN A 93 -13.38 1.79 5.11
C ASN A 93 -12.95 0.40 5.63
N ASN A 94 -12.25 -0.39 4.80
CA ASN A 94 -11.81 -1.74 5.14
C ASN A 94 -10.33 -1.71 5.55
N ASP A 95 -10.07 -1.61 6.85
CA ASP A 95 -8.70 -1.54 7.39
C ASP A 95 -7.84 -2.74 6.98
N LYS A 96 -8.43 -3.93 6.89
CA LYS A 96 -7.72 -5.14 6.44
C LYS A 96 -7.27 -5.00 4.99
N LEU A 97 -8.12 -4.43 4.13
CA LEU A 97 -7.76 -4.16 2.74
C LEU A 97 -6.62 -3.15 2.66
N VAL A 98 -6.70 -2.06 3.42
CA VAL A 98 -5.67 -1.01 3.42
C VAL A 98 -4.33 -1.57 3.88
N GLN A 99 -4.29 -2.31 4.99
CA GLN A 99 -3.08 -2.96 5.49
C GLN A 99 -2.51 -3.98 4.50
N PHE A 100 -3.39 -4.78 3.87
CA PHE A 100 -2.97 -5.71 2.82
C PHE A 100 -2.33 -4.96 1.66
N ILE A 101 -2.95 -3.90 1.17
CA ILE A 101 -2.41 -3.16 0.03
C ILE A 101 -1.05 -2.56 0.39
N ASP A 102 -0.91 -1.84 1.50
CA ASP A 102 0.36 -1.21 1.88
C ASP A 102 1.50 -2.24 1.97
N LYS A 103 1.22 -3.41 2.56
CA LYS A 103 2.17 -4.53 2.63
C LYS A 103 2.60 -5.05 1.25
N TRP A 104 1.68 -5.09 0.28
CA TRP A 104 1.93 -5.67 -1.03
C TRP A 104 2.43 -4.68 -2.07
N MET A 105 2.26 -3.38 -1.86
CA MET A 105 2.72 -2.33 -2.78
C MET A 105 4.18 -2.54 -3.19
N HIS A 106 4.46 -2.36 -4.47
CA HIS A 106 5.77 -2.55 -5.10
C HIS A 106 6.34 -3.98 -5.11
N THR A 107 5.60 -4.98 -4.60
CA THR A 107 5.98 -6.39 -4.76
C THR A 107 6.25 -6.69 -6.23
N ARG A 108 7.44 -7.22 -6.54
CA ARG A 108 7.88 -7.42 -7.93
C ARG A 108 7.00 -8.43 -8.65
N TYR A 109 6.85 -8.23 -9.97
CA TYR A 109 6.13 -9.19 -10.79
C TYR A 109 6.95 -10.47 -10.96
N ARG A 110 6.36 -11.61 -10.62
CA ARG A 110 6.91 -12.95 -10.84
C ARG A 110 5.82 -13.86 -11.37
N ARG A 111 6.01 -14.39 -12.58
CA ARG A 111 5.05 -15.31 -13.22
C ARG A 111 4.75 -16.49 -12.29
N SER A 112 3.48 -16.83 -12.13
CA SER A 112 2.97 -17.88 -11.25
C SER A 112 3.24 -17.65 -9.75
N GLY A 113 3.87 -16.53 -9.36
CA GLY A 113 4.10 -16.18 -7.97
C GLY A 113 2.82 -15.72 -7.25
N SER A 114 2.80 -15.85 -5.94
CA SER A 114 1.67 -15.47 -5.08
C SER A 114 2.12 -15.05 -3.67
N SER A 115 3.32 -14.47 -3.56
CA SER A 115 3.96 -14.06 -2.30
C SER A 115 4.60 -12.68 -2.43
N LEU A 116 5.03 -12.10 -1.29
CA LEU A 116 5.76 -10.83 -1.25
C LEU A 116 7.14 -10.87 -1.92
N SER A 117 7.77 -12.05 -2.01
CA SER A 117 8.98 -12.24 -2.81
C SER A 117 8.74 -12.18 -4.33
N GLY A 118 7.48 -12.14 -4.74
CA GLY A 118 7.09 -11.87 -6.12
C GLY A 118 5.78 -12.56 -6.49
N THR A 119 4.96 -11.85 -7.26
CA THR A 119 3.58 -12.26 -7.59
C THR A 119 3.20 -11.95 -9.04
N ASP A 120 2.24 -12.68 -9.60
CA ASP A 120 1.58 -12.28 -10.84
C ASP A 120 0.21 -11.68 -10.57
N CYS A 121 -0.47 -11.22 -11.64
CA CYS A 121 -1.73 -10.49 -11.50
C CYS A 121 -2.81 -11.31 -10.80
N SER A 122 -3.02 -12.56 -11.21
CA SER A 122 -4.01 -13.42 -10.57
C SER A 122 -3.53 -13.97 -9.24
N GLY A 123 -2.23 -14.10 -9.00
CA GLY A 123 -1.66 -14.55 -7.73
C GLY A 123 -1.82 -13.50 -6.65
N PHE A 124 -1.60 -12.23 -7.00
CA PHE A 124 -1.87 -11.09 -6.15
C PHE A 124 -3.36 -11.02 -5.77
N VAL A 125 -4.25 -11.05 -6.76
CA VAL A 125 -5.71 -11.00 -6.52
C VAL A 125 -6.16 -12.18 -5.67
N ASN A 126 -5.65 -13.39 -5.92
CA ASN A 126 -5.97 -14.56 -5.11
C ASN A 126 -5.56 -14.39 -3.64
N SER A 127 -4.34 -13.91 -3.38
CA SER A 127 -3.89 -13.64 -2.01
C SER A 127 -4.72 -12.55 -1.35
N LEU A 128 -5.10 -11.49 -2.09
CA LEU A 128 -5.97 -10.42 -1.59
C LEU A 128 -7.33 -10.98 -1.15
N TYR A 129 -8.03 -11.71 -2.01
CA TYR A 129 -9.33 -12.29 -1.63
C TYR A 129 -9.24 -13.30 -0.51
N ARG A 130 -8.17 -14.09 -0.47
CA ARG A 130 -7.96 -15.07 0.59
C ARG A 130 -7.73 -14.40 1.94
N GLU A 131 -6.87 -13.39 2.01
CA GLU A 131 -6.47 -12.76 3.27
C GLU A 131 -7.49 -11.72 3.77
N VAL A 132 -8.08 -10.94 2.87
CA VAL A 132 -9.00 -9.85 3.23
C VAL A 132 -10.44 -10.35 3.33
N TYR A 133 -10.87 -11.21 2.40
CA TYR A 133 -12.26 -11.63 2.24
C TYR A 133 -12.51 -13.12 2.54
N GLY A 134 -11.47 -13.88 2.93
CA GLY A 134 -11.58 -15.30 3.23
C GLY A 134 -11.96 -16.18 2.04
N LYS A 135 -11.82 -15.69 0.80
CA LYS A 135 -12.33 -16.37 -0.41
C LYS A 135 -11.21 -16.87 -1.31
N LYS A 136 -11.34 -18.12 -1.75
CA LYS A 136 -10.44 -18.72 -2.73
C LYS A 136 -11.01 -18.55 -4.13
N LEU A 137 -10.26 -17.84 -4.97
CA LEU A 137 -10.57 -17.71 -6.39
C LEU A 137 -9.76 -18.71 -7.23
N SER A 138 -10.14 -18.87 -8.49
CA SER A 138 -9.37 -19.60 -9.49
C SER A 138 -7.98 -18.99 -9.70
N ARG A 139 -6.97 -19.81 -9.99
CA ARG A 139 -5.56 -19.35 -10.03
C ARG A 139 -5.24 -18.45 -11.23
N SER A 140 -5.91 -18.62 -12.36
CA SER A 140 -5.61 -17.87 -13.59
C SER A 140 -6.65 -16.78 -13.85
N SER A 141 -6.25 -15.64 -14.40
CA SER A 141 -7.21 -14.59 -14.79
C SER A 141 -8.23 -15.08 -15.83
N TYR A 142 -7.83 -16.01 -16.69
CA TYR A 142 -8.70 -16.62 -17.69
C TYR A 142 -9.83 -17.45 -17.07
N THR A 143 -9.55 -18.17 -15.98
CA THR A 143 -10.58 -18.97 -15.29
C THR A 143 -11.32 -18.18 -14.21
N MET A 144 -10.67 -17.18 -13.60
CA MET A 144 -11.24 -16.33 -12.54
C MET A 144 -12.44 -15.50 -13.01
N ILE A 145 -12.59 -15.25 -14.31
CA ILE A 145 -13.81 -14.61 -14.83
C ILE A 145 -15.07 -15.45 -14.60
N HIS A 146 -14.95 -16.78 -14.42
CA HIS A 146 -16.09 -17.64 -14.12
C HIS A 146 -16.50 -17.61 -12.65
N ASP A 147 -15.63 -17.10 -11.76
CA ASP A 147 -15.90 -16.93 -10.33
C ASP A 147 -16.71 -15.65 -10.03
N VAL A 148 -16.95 -14.81 -11.05
CA VAL A 148 -17.66 -13.54 -10.93
C VAL A 148 -18.97 -13.51 -11.71
N ASN A 149 -19.91 -12.68 -11.26
CA ASN A 149 -21.03 -12.22 -12.05
C ASN A 149 -20.60 -10.97 -12.82
N ILE A 150 -20.76 -10.97 -14.15
CA ILE A 150 -20.37 -9.83 -14.98
C ILE A 150 -21.29 -8.65 -14.70
N ILE A 151 -20.70 -7.47 -14.50
CA ILE A 151 -21.40 -6.22 -14.21
C ILE A 151 -20.96 -5.12 -15.18
N PRO A 152 -21.81 -4.13 -15.46
CA PRO A 152 -21.41 -2.97 -16.27
C PRO A 152 -20.38 -2.12 -15.52
N LYS A 153 -19.50 -1.43 -16.28
CA LYS A 153 -18.44 -0.57 -15.70
C LYS A 153 -19.01 0.53 -14.79
N SER A 154 -20.23 0.99 -15.04
CA SER A 154 -20.91 2.01 -14.23
C SER A 154 -21.31 1.55 -12.82
N GLU A 155 -21.36 0.23 -12.59
CA GLU A 155 -21.77 -0.37 -11.31
C GLU A 155 -20.58 -0.87 -10.48
N LEU A 156 -19.35 -0.53 -10.90
CA LEU A 156 -18.13 -0.92 -10.21
C LEU A 156 -18.08 -0.38 -8.78
N GLN A 157 -17.85 -1.29 -7.83
CA GLN A 157 -17.69 -1.03 -6.41
C GLN A 157 -16.39 -1.66 -5.90
N GLU A 158 -15.88 -1.16 -4.77
CA GLU A 158 -14.72 -1.74 -4.11
C GLU A 158 -14.92 -3.24 -3.90
N GLY A 159 -13.94 -4.04 -4.28
CA GLY A 159 -14.10 -5.50 -4.22
C GLY A 159 -14.59 -6.15 -5.51
N ASP A 160 -14.80 -5.40 -6.58
CA ASP A 160 -15.03 -5.97 -7.90
C ASP A 160 -13.71 -6.26 -8.64
N LEU A 161 -13.75 -7.19 -9.58
CA LEU A 161 -12.61 -7.55 -10.42
C LEU A 161 -12.72 -6.89 -11.79
N VAL A 162 -11.59 -6.38 -12.28
CA VAL A 162 -11.47 -5.84 -13.65
C VAL A 162 -10.54 -6.71 -14.48
N PHE A 163 -10.97 -7.07 -15.67
CA PHE A 163 -10.29 -8.02 -16.56
C PHE A 163 -9.86 -7.35 -17.86
N PHE A 164 -8.67 -7.70 -18.34
CA PHE A 164 -8.08 -7.08 -19.54
C PHE A 164 -7.55 -8.12 -20.53
N LYS A 165 -7.69 -7.79 -21.82
CA LYS A 165 -7.15 -8.53 -22.96
C LYS A 165 -5.84 -7.91 -23.45
N ILE A 166 -4.78 -8.08 -22.66
CA ILE A 166 -3.45 -7.53 -22.98
C ILE A 166 -2.67 -8.41 -23.96
N ARG A 167 -2.88 -9.74 -23.95
CA ARG A 167 -2.15 -10.68 -24.80
C ARG A 167 -3.09 -11.46 -25.71
N LYS A 168 -2.80 -11.44 -27.01
CA LYS A 168 -3.36 -12.35 -28.02
C LYS A 168 -4.91 -12.43 -27.98
N GLY A 169 -5.59 -11.31 -27.71
CA GLY A 169 -7.05 -11.22 -27.71
C GLY A 169 -7.78 -12.01 -26.61
N ARG A 170 -7.04 -12.63 -25.67
CA ARG A 170 -7.59 -13.42 -24.56
C ARG A 170 -7.43 -12.68 -23.23
N ILE A 171 -8.30 -12.99 -22.27
CA ILE A 171 -8.14 -12.48 -20.89
C ILE A 171 -6.78 -12.95 -20.39
N SER A 172 -5.93 -11.99 -20.08
CA SER A 172 -4.54 -12.26 -19.72
C SER A 172 -4.08 -11.48 -18.50
N HIS A 173 -4.94 -10.62 -17.95
CA HIS A 173 -4.63 -9.75 -16.83
C HIS A 173 -5.88 -9.44 -16.02
N VAL A 174 -5.70 -9.27 -14.72
CA VAL A 174 -6.77 -9.00 -13.75
C VAL A 174 -6.28 -7.98 -12.73
N GLY A 175 -7.19 -7.17 -12.23
CA GLY A 175 -6.95 -6.25 -11.12
C GLY A 175 -8.15 -6.22 -10.16
N PHE A 176 -7.89 -5.74 -8.96
CA PHE A 176 -8.89 -5.51 -7.92
C PHE A 176 -9.32 -4.04 -7.95
N TYR A 177 -10.60 -3.78 -8.14
CA TYR A 177 -11.14 -2.42 -8.18
C TYR A 177 -11.22 -1.82 -6.78
N LEU A 178 -10.75 -0.58 -6.65
CA LEU A 178 -10.77 0.18 -5.41
C LEU A 178 -11.97 1.13 -5.43
N SER A 179 -11.86 2.25 -6.13
CA SER A 179 -12.94 3.23 -6.25
C SER A 179 -12.59 4.25 -7.35
N LYS A 180 -13.61 5.00 -7.81
CA LYS A 180 -13.46 6.14 -8.75
C LYS A 180 -12.58 5.84 -9.98
N GLY A 181 -12.70 4.65 -10.56
CA GLY A 181 -11.92 4.25 -11.73
C GLY A 181 -10.51 3.73 -11.42
N TYR A 182 -10.08 3.69 -10.15
CA TYR A 182 -8.79 3.16 -9.74
C TYR A 182 -8.87 1.68 -9.37
N PHE A 183 -7.80 0.96 -9.69
CA PHE A 183 -7.66 -0.46 -9.39
C PHE A 183 -6.21 -0.81 -9.08
N ILE A 184 -6.01 -1.81 -8.23
CA ILE A 184 -4.69 -2.34 -7.88
C ILE A 184 -4.43 -3.67 -8.57
N HIS A 185 -3.20 -3.86 -9.06
CA HIS A 185 -2.82 -5.08 -9.76
C HIS A 185 -1.29 -5.27 -9.77
N ALA A 186 -0.84 -6.49 -10.05
CA ALA A 186 0.57 -6.76 -10.30
C ALA A 186 0.92 -6.53 -11.79
N ALA A 187 1.47 -5.37 -12.11
CA ALA A 187 1.96 -5.00 -13.44
C ALA A 187 3.28 -5.70 -13.78
N ARG A 188 3.43 -6.17 -15.03
CA ARG A 188 4.68 -6.82 -15.48
C ARG A 188 5.90 -5.91 -15.35
N ARG A 189 5.71 -4.60 -15.57
CA ARG A 189 6.72 -3.55 -15.33
C ARG A 189 6.15 -2.69 -14.18
N GLY A 190 6.82 -2.67 -13.04
CA GLY A 190 6.40 -1.89 -11.86
C GLY A 190 5.96 -2.71 -10.65
N GLY A 191 5.61 -4.00 -10.81
CA GLY A 191 5.16 -4.82 -9.69
C GLY A 191 3.72 -4.49 -9.28
N VAL A 192 3.37 -4.67 -8.01
CA VAL A 192 2.06 -4.30 -7.47
C VAL A 192 1.94 -2.78 -7.42
N ILE A 193 1.03 -2.23 -8.22
CA ILE A 193 0.79 -0.80 -8.36
C ILE A 193 -0.71 -0.54 -8.51
N ILE A 194 -1.08 0.71 -8.27
CA ILE A 194 -2.43 1.22 -8.53
C ILE A 194 -2.39 1.99 -9.85
N SER A 195 -3.39 1.73 -10.70
CA SER A 195 -3.54 2.38 -12.00
C SER A 195 -4.99 2.88 -12.17
N SER A 196 -5.21 3.76 -13.14
CA SER A 196 -6.54 4.23 -13.52
C SER A 196 -7.07 3.50 -14.76
N LEU A 197 -8.37 3.16 -14.74
CA LEU A 197 -9.10 2.61 -15.90
C LEU A 197 -9.21 3.60 -17.06
N ASP A 198 -8.93 4.88 -16.83
CA ASP A 198 -8.96 5.93 -17.86
C ASP A 198 -7.61 6.13 -18.55
N GLU A 199 -6.54 5.51 -18.04
CA GLU A 199 -5.26 5.49 -18.74
C GLU A 199 -5.44 4.83 -20.13
N PRO A 200 -4.91 5.42 -21.22
CA PRO A 200 -5.15 4.95 -22.58
C PRO A 200 -4.87 3.46 -22.80
N TYR A 201 -3.86 2.93 -22.10
CA TYR A 201 -3.49 1.52 -22.16
C TYR A 201 -4.57 0.59 -21.57
N TYR A 202 -5.02 0.86 -20.35
CA TYR A 202 -6.06 0.07 -19.68
C TYR A 202 -7.44 0.29 -20.30
N LYS A 203 -7.75 1.53 -20.70
CA LYS A 203 -8.99 1.86 -21.41
C LYS A 203 -9.15 1.05 -22.70
N ARG A 204 -8.08 0.90 -23.49
CA ARG A 204 -8.11 0.13 -24.75
C ARG A 204 -8.16 -1.38 -24.54
N THR A 205 -7.60 -1.89 -23.45
CA THR A 205 -7.48 -3.33 -23.20
C THR A 205 -8.53 -3.88 -22.25
N PHE A 206 -9.35 -3.02 -21.65
CA PHE A 206 -10.45 -3.40 -20.77
C PHE A 206 -11.40 -4.34 -21.49
N TYR A 207 -11.76 -5.43 -20.81
CA TYR A 207 -12.64 -6.45 -21.37
C TYR A 207 -13.94 -6.57 -20.61
N ALA A 208 -13.86 -6.76 -19.29
CA ALA A 208 -15.03 -6.97 -18.45
C ALA A 208 -14.75 -6.55 -17.01
N ALA A 209 -15.81 -6.26 -16.27
CA ALA A 209 -15.81 -6.18 -14.82
C ALA A 209 -16.73 -7.25 -14.25
N GLY A 210 -16.47 -7.71 -13.04
CA GLY A 210 -17.34 -8.67 -12.38
C GLY A 210 -17.23 -8.66 -10.86
N ARG A 211 -18.36 -8.92 -10.21
CA ARG A 211 -18.47 -9.08 -8.76
C ARG A 211 -18.32 -10.54 -8.38
N VAL A 212 -17.47 -10.85 -7.41
CA VAL A 212 -17.26 -12.23 -6.96
C VAL A 212 -18.58 -12.82 -6.45
N LYS A 213 -18.95 -14.00 -6.97
CA LYS A 213 -20.14 -14.74 -6.53
C LYS A 213 -19.94 -15.14 -5.08
N PHE A 214 -20.86 -14.78 -4.17
CA PHE A 214 -20.79 -15.20 -2.77
C PHE A 214 -21.36 -16.59 -2.57
#